data_AF-A0A256ZRX4-F1
#
_entry.id   AF-A0A256ZRX4-F1
#
_cell.length_a   1.000
_cell.length_b   1.000
_cell.length_c   1.000
_cell.angle_alpha   90.00
_cell.angle_beta   90.00
_cell.angle_gamma   90.00
#
_symmetry.space_group_name_H-M   'P 1'
#
loop_
_entity.id
_entity.type
_entity.pdbx_description
1 polymer ?
#
loop_
_entity_poly.entity_id
_entity_poly.type
_entity_poly.pdbx_seq_one_letter_code
_entity_poly.pdbx_strand_id
1 'polypeptide(L)'
;MLDLGVILLIAALALWISLVGYVIFKPKLSRKEEISGGLPVLARYEEEWSRRMKNPYRREILRDWDIKLIKKISLRGEATLEDIVAELGEISPVVAERIKRLESRGYIVKSPSGSYIITEEGRRFLEMMKEREWYRRKEREILENM
;
A
#
# COMPACT_ATOMS: atom_id res chain seq x y z
N MET A 1 -21.51 -17.96 -54.77
CA MET A 1 -22.53 -17.84 -53.71
C MET A 1 -21.83 -18.18 -52.41
N LEU A 2 -21.32 -17.19 -51.67
CA LEU A 2 -20.79 -17.46 -50.33
C LEU A 2 -22.00 -17.69 -49.44
N ASP A 3 -22.14 -18.92 -48.95
CA ASP A 3 -23.28 -19.32 -48.14
C ASP A 3 -23.42 -18.37 -46.95
N LEU A 4 -24.66 -17.90 -46.72
CA LEU A 4 -25.02 -16.98 -45.64
C LEU A 4 -24.44 -17.46 -44.28
N GLY A 5 -24.29 -18.77 -44.10
CA GLY A 5 -23.69 -19.39 -42.92
C GLY A 5 -22.22 -19.03 -42.69
N VAL A 6 -21.41 -18.89 -43.75
CA VAL A 6 -19.99 -18.52 -43.64
C VAL A 6 -19.86 -17.07 -43.17
N ILE A 7 -20.74 -16.19 -43.66
CA ILE A 7 -20.77 -14.76 -43.29
C ILE A 7 -21.14 -14.61 -41.80
N LEU A 8 -22.14 -15.37 -41.33
CA LEU A 8 -22.54 -15.35 -39.92
C LEU A 8 -21.45 -15.87 -38.98
N LEU A 9 -20.71 -16.90 -39.40
CA LEU A 9 -19.59 -17.45 -38.62
C LEU A 9 -18.46 -16.43 -38.45
N ILE A 10 -18.09 -15.72 -39.51
CA ILE A 10 -17.05 -14.69 -39.46
C ILE A 10 -17.49 -13.52 -38.57
N ALA A 11 -18.76 -13.10 -38.68
CA ALA A 11 -19.31 -12.04 -37.84
C ALA A 11 -19.32 -12.43 -36.34
N ALA A 12 -19.71 -13.67 -36.03
CA ALA A 12 -19.68 -14.18 -34.66
C ALA A 12 -18.26 -14.21 -34.09
N LEU A 13 -17.29 -14.65 -34.88
CA LEU A 13 -15.88 -14.73 -34.47
C LEU A 13 -15.27 -13.33 -34.26
N ALA A 14 -15.60 -12.37 -35.12
CA ALA A 14 -15.18 -10.98 -34.96
C ALA A 14 -15.75 -10.32 -33.69
N LEU A 15 -17.03 -10.57 -33.38
CA LEU A 15 -17.66 -10.10 -32.14
C LEU A 15 -17.00 -10.73 -30.91
N TRP A 16 -16.66 -12.01 -30.97
CA TRP A 16 -16.00 -12.71 -29.88
C TRP A 16 -14.58 -12.17 -29.61
N ILE A 17 -13.80 -11.94 -30.66
CA ILE A 17 -12.47 -11.32 -30.57
C ILE A 17 -12.58 -9.88 -30.03
N SER A 18 -13.58 -9.12 -30.47
CA SER A 18 -13.83 -7.76 -29.96
C SER A 18 -14.19 -7.77 -28.47
N LEU A 19 -15.00 -8.73 -28.01
CA LEU A 19 -15.40 -8.87 -26.61
C LEU A 19 -14.21 -9.26 -25.73
N VAL A 20 -13.42 -10.24 -26.17
CA VAL A 20 -12.20 -10.68 -25.48
C VAL A 20 -11.16 -9.56 -25.46
N GLY A 21 -10.98 -8.86 -26.58
CA GLY A 21 -10.14 -7.68 -26.68
C GLY A 21 -10.55 -6.60 -25.69
N TYR A 22 -11.85 -6.32 -25.54
CA TYR A 22 -12.35 -5.31 -24.61
C TYR A 22 -12.14 -5.65 -23.13
N VAL A 23 -12.20 -6.93 -22.77
CA VAL A 23 -11.94 -7.39 -21.39
C VAL A 23 -10.45 -7.34 -21.06
N ILE A 24 -9.58 -7.67 -22.02
CA ILE A 24 -8.12 -7.71 -21.83
C ILE A 24 -7.50 -6.32 -21.95
N PHE A 25 -7.96 -5.51 -22.89
CA PHE A 25 -7.53 -4.14 -23.12
C PHE A 25 -8.53 -3.18 -22.48
N LYS A 26 -8.34 -2.83 -21.20
CA LYS A 26 -9.00 -1.62 -20.65
C LYS A 26 -8.36 -0.39 -21.30
N PRO A 27 -9.03 0.30 -22.23
CA PRO A 27 -8.43 1.47 -22.85
C PRO A 27 -8.48 2.61 -21.82
N LYS A 28 -7.33 2.94 -21.23
CA LYS A 28 -7.16 4.20 -20.50
C LYS A 28 -7.20 5.33 -21.53
N LEU A 29 -8.40 5.75 -21.92
CA LEU A 29 -8.60 7.04 -22.56
C LEU A 29 -8.38 8.11 -21.49
N SER A 30 -7.14 8.58 -21.42
CA SER A 30 -6.80 9.79 -20.68
C SER A 30 -6.44 10.85 -21.70
N ARG A 31 -7.46 11.58 -22.17
CA ARG A 31 -7.26 12.87 -22.81
C ARG A 31 -7.50 13.93 -21.75
N LYS A 32 -6.40 14.44 -21.19
CA LYS A 32 -6.22 15.84 -20.80
C LYS A 32 -4.72 16.07 -20.65
N GLU A 33 -4.15 16.70 -21.68
CA GLU A 33 -2.93 17.50 -21.54
C GLU A 33 -3.24 18.60 -20.54
N GLU A 34 -2.59 18.61 -19.37
CA GLU A 34 -2.15 19.85 -18.74
C GLU A 34 -0.82 19.59 -18.03
N ILE A 35 0.11 20.48 -18.36
CA ILE A 35 1.50 20.61 -17.96
C ILE A 35 1.61 20.83 -16.45
N SER A 36 2.29 19.94 -15.73
CA SER A 36 3.10 20.27 -14.54
C SER A 36 3.93 19.07 -14.11
N GLY A 37 5.23 19.27 -13.91
CA GLY A 37 6.24 18.22 -13.76
C GLY A 37 6.22 17.48 -12.41
N GLY A 38 6.54 16.19 -12.46
CA GLY A 38 6.99 15.40 -11.31
C GLY A 38 5.91 14.70 -10.49
N LEU A 39 5.94 13.35 -10.54
CA LEU A 39 5.30 12.36 -9.65
C LEU A 39 3.80 12.01 -9.87
N PRO A 40 3.48 11.23 -10.92
CA PRO A 40 2.14 10.65 -11.11
C PRO A 40 1.93 9.26 -10.49
N VAL A 41 2.97 8.61 -9.93
CA VAL A 41 2.87 7.22 -9.46
C VAL A 41 2.29 7.13 -8.04
N LEU A 42 2.68 8.03 -7.14
CA LEU A 42 2.21 8.02 -5.75
C LEU A 42 0.73 8.38 -5.65
N ALA A 43 0.30 9.43 -6.34
CA ALA A 43 -1.09 9.92 -6.29
C ALA A 43 -2.11 8.90 -6.84
N ARG A 44 -1.80 8.23 -7.96
CA ARG A 44 -2.67 7.19 -8.52
C ARG A 44 -2.73 5.95 -7.62
N TYR A 45 -1.64 5.63 -6.92
CA TYR A 45 -1.59 4.51 -5.98
C TYR A 45 -2.39 4.82 -4.70
N GLU A 46 -2.27 6.04 -4.17
CA GLU A 46 -3.05 6.51 -3.01
C GLU A 46 -4.56 6.43 -3.25
N GLU A 47 -5.05 6.80 -4.45
CA GLU A 47 -6.49 6.77 -4.76
C GLU A 47 -7.07 5.34 -4.81
N GLU A 48 -6.36 4.39 -5.42
CA GLU A 48 -6.79 2.98 -5.51
C GLU A 48 -6.70 2.28 -4.14
N TRP A 49 -5.70 2.65 -3.33
CA TRP A 49 -5.47 2.14 -1.98
C TRP A 49 -6.46 2.71 -0.94
N SER A 50 -6.71 4.03 -0.99
CA SER A 50 -7.67 4.73 -0.13
C SER A 50 -9.09 4.17 -0.31
N ARG A 51 -9.47 3.79 -1.55
CA ARG A 51 -10.73 3.09 -1.82
C ARG A 51 -10.83 1.72 -1.15
N ARG A 52 -9.71 1.01 -0.95
CA ARG A 52 -9.65 -0.30 -0.29
C ARG A 52 -9.72 -0.20 1.24
N MET A 53 -9.44 0.96 1.83
CA MET A 53 -9.39 1.18 3.30
C MET A 53 -10.70 1.60 3.97
N LYS A 54 -11.82 1.64 3.24
CA LYS A 54 -13.14 1.98 3.78
C LYS A 54 -13.80 0.90 4.66
N ASN A 55 -13.02 0.01 5.31
CA ASN A 55 -13.56 -0.91 6.31
C ASN A 55 -12.96 -0.63 7.71
N PRO A 56 -13.62 0.18 8.55
CA PRO A 56 -13.05 0.65 9.81
C PRO A 56 -13.12 -0.33 11.00
N TYR A 57 -13.67 -1.54 10.86
CA TYR A 57 -14.05 -2.40 11.99
C TYR A 57 -13.33 -3.76 12.05
N ARG A 58 -12.02 -3.74 12.35
CA ARG A 58 -11.31 -4.72 13.20
C ARG A 58 -9.84 -4.31 13.32
N ARG A 59 -9.55 -3.27 14.10
CA ARG A 59 -8.17 -2.85 14.35
C ARG A 59 -7.56 -3.72 15.45
N GLU A 60 -7.01 -4.88 15.07
CA GLU A 60 -6.13 -5.65 15.95
C GLU A 60 -5.00 -4.74 16.44
N ILE A 61 -4.92 -4.45 17.75
CA ILE A 61 -3.99 -3.47 18.35
C ILE A 61 -2.57 -3.73 17.82
N LEU A 62 -1.94 -2.70 17.24
CA LEU A 62 -0.54 -2.81 16.85
C LEU A 62 0.31 -3.00 18.09
N ARG A 63 1.21 -3.97 18.03
CA ARG A 63 2.15 -4.28 19.10
C ARG A 63 3.38 -3.39 18.98
N ASP A 64 4.16 -3.30 20.07
CA ASP A 64 5.40 -2.53 20.12
C ASP A 64 6.38 -2.91 18.99
N TRP A 65 6.38 -4.18 18.60
CA TRP A 65 7.20 -4.67 17.49
C TRP A 65 6.76 -4.16 16.11
N ASP A 66 5.45 -3.96 15.92
CA ASP A 66 4.91 -3.33 14.69
C ASP A 66 5.33 -1.86 14.63
N ILE A 67 5.32 -1.17 15.78
CA ILE A 67 5.76 0.22 15.92
C ILE A 67 7.27 0.35 15.66
N LYS A 68 8.08 -0.59 16.17
CA LYS A 68 9.53 -0.64 15.88
C LYS A 68 9.80 -0.81 14.39
N LEU A 69 9.08 -1.70 13.72
CA LEU A 69 9.22 -1.96 12.30
C LEU A 69 8.95 -0.70 11.46
N ILE A 70 7.79 -0.05 11.66
CA ILE A 70 7.46 1.17 10.90
C ILE A 70 8.44 2.31 11.20
N LYS A 71 8.95 2.43 12.42
CA LYS A 71 9.99 3.41 12.78
C LYS A 71 11.28 3.19 12.00
N LYS A 72 11.72 1.93 11.85
CA LYS A 72 12.92 1.59 11.05
C LYS A 72 12.74 1.95 9.58
N ILE A 73 11.61 1.57 8.99
CA ILE A 73 11.27 1.95 7.60
C ILE A 73 11.28 3.48 7.45
N SER A 74 10.69 4.21 8.40
CA SER A 74 10.68 5.68 8.39
C SER A 74 12.06 6.31 8.44
N LEU A 75 13.00 5.74 9.21
CA LEU A 75 14.35 6.28 9.35
C LEU A 75 15.18 6.06 8.09
N ARG A 76 14.95 4.95 7.38
CA ARG A 76 15.69 4.60 6.16
C ARG A 76 15.08 5.22 4.89
N GLY A 77 13.83 5.66 4.96
CA GLY A 77 13.05 6.10 3.81
C GLY A 77 12.43 4.92 3.06
N GLU A 78 13.26 3.93 2.68
CA GLU A 78 12.82 2.68 2.07
C GLU A 78 13.60 1.47 2.62
N ALA A 79 12.94 0.32 2.76
CA ALA A 79 13.57 -0.92 3.21
C ALA A 79 13.00 -2.16 2.54
N THR A 80 13.86 -3.08 2.10
CA THR A 80 13.43 -4.40 1.60
C THR A 80 13.07 -5.34 2.75
N LEU A 81 12.44 -6.48 2.45
CA LEU A 81 12.14 -7.49 3.47
C LEU A 81 13.44 -8.03 4.09
N GLU A 82 14.47 -8.22 3.27
CA GLU A 82 15.79 -8.71 3.66
C GLU A 82 16.49 -7.72 4.59
N ASP A 83 16.45 -6.43 4.27
CA ASP A 83 16.98 -5.37 5.15
C ASP A 83 16.30 -5.40 6.53
N ILE A 84 14.97 -5.50 6.53
CA ILE A 84 14.17 -5.50 7.76
C ILE A 84 14.47 -6.74 8.61
N VAL A 85 14.56 -7.91 7.98
CA VAL A 85 14.89 -9.18 8.63
C VAL A 85 16.29 -9.12 9.26
N ALA A 86 17.27 -8.65 8.51
CA ALA A 86 18.65 -8.50 8.98
C ALA A 86 18.73 -7.54 10.18
N GLU A 87 17.96 -6.45 10.17
CA GLU A 87 18.01 -5.43 11.22
C GLU A 87 17.22 -5.81 12.48
N LEU A 88 16.12 -6.56 12.33
CA LEU A 88 15.32 -7.03 13.46
C LEU A 88 15.88 -8.33 14.08
N GLY A 89 16.69 -9.10 13.34
CA GLY A 89 17.17 -10.40 13.77
C GLY A 89 16.04 -11.43 13.92
N GLU A 90 14.93 -11.22 13.21
CA GLU A 90 13.74 -12.06 13.28
C GLU A 90 13.54 -12.86 12.00
N ILE A 91 12.83 -13.98 12.09
CA ILE A 91 12.54 -14.80 10.91
C ILE A 91 11.58 -14.09 9.94
N SER A 92 11.84 -14.26 8.64
CA SER A 92 11.07 -13.64 7.54
C SER A 92 9.54 -13.80 7.64
N PRO A 93 8.97 -14.97 7.99
CA PRO A 93 7.50 -15.12 8.08
C PRO A 93 6.86 -14.21 9.13
N VAL A 94 7.54 -13.99 10.27
CA VAL A 94 7.04 -13.11 11.34
C VAL A 94 7.05 -11.66 10.87
N VAL A 95 8.13 -11.25 10.22
CA VAL A 95 8.28 -9.90 9.65
C VAL A 95 7.25 -9.66 8.55
N ALA A 96 7.04 -10.63 7.65
CA ALA A 96 6.06 -10.53 6.57
C ALA A 96 4.63 -10.32 7.08
N GLU A 97 4.25 -11.04 8.15
CA GLU A 97 2.93 -10.87 8.77
C GLU A 97 2.77 -9.49 9.44
N ARG A 98 3.85 -8.94 10.00
CA ARG A 98 3.85 -7.55 10.53
C ARG A 98 3.70 -6.52 9.41
N ILE A 99 4.44 -6.68 8.32
CA ILE A 99 4.34 -5.84 7.12
C ILE A 99 2.90 -5.85 6.61
N LYS A 100 2.29 -7.03 6.46
CA LYS A 100 0.91 -7.16 6.01
C LYS A 100 -0.09 -6.44 6.91
N ARG A 101 0.11 -6.43 8.24
CA ARG A 101 -0.71 -5.65 9.18
C ARG A 101 -0.51 -4.14 9.04
N LEU A 102 0.72 -3.69 8.80
CA LEU A 102 1.00 -2.26 8.60
C LEU A 102 0.47 -1.77 7.24
N GLU A 103 0.60 -2.59 6.20
CA GLU A 103 0.00 -2.36 4.89
C GLU A 103 -1.52 -2.33 5.01
N SER A 104 -2.17 -3.31 5.66
CA SER A 104 -3.64 -3.29 5.79
C SER A 104 -4.20 -2.08 6.53
N ARG A 105 -3.37 -1.38 7.33
CA ARG A 105 -3.69 -0.12 8.01
C ARG A 105 -3.29 1.13 7.23
N GLY A 106 -2.57 0.97 6.13
CA GLY A 106 -2.13 2.06 5.28
C GLY A 106 -1.00 2.85 5.86
N TYR A 107 -0.22 2.26 6.76
CA TYR A 107 0.92 2.93 7.36
C TYR A 107 2.21 2.76 6.54
N ILE A 108 2.27 1.70 5.75
CA ILE A 108 3.34 1.47 4.78
C ILE A 108 2.75 1.01 3.46
N VAL A 109 3.55 1.10 2.41
CA VAL A 109 3.23 0.66 1.06
C VAL A 109 4.45 -0.05 0.45
N LYS A 110 4.19 -1.12 -0.30
CA LYS A 110 5.19 -1.76 -1.16
C LYS A 110 5.40 -0.97 -2.46
N SER A 111 6.64 -0.60 -2.73
CA SER A 111 7.06 0.08 -3.95
C SER A 111 7.15 -0.90 -5.15
N PRO A 112 7.25 -0.38 -6.38
CA PRO A 112 7.49 -1.21 -7.57
C PRO A 112 8.79 -2.03 -7.53
N SER A 113 9.82 -1.55 -6.82
CA SER A 113 11.09 -2.29 -6.64
C SER A 113 10.99 -3.38 -5.58
N GLY A 114 9.87 -3.45 -4.85
CA GLY A 114 9.65 -4.41 -3.78
C GLY A 114 10.11 -3.94 -2.39
N SER A 115 10.65 -2.72 -2.29
CA SER A 115 10.91 -2.05 -1.01
C SER A 115 9.61 -1.61 -0.33
N TYR A 116 9.65 -1.39 0.98
CA TYR A 116 8.54 -0.82 1.76
C TYR A 116 8.87 0.61 2.14
N ILE A 117 7.88 1.50 1.97
CA ILE A 117 7.97 2.93 2.20
C ILE A 117 6.87 3.33 3.18
N ILE A 118 7.14 4.29 4.05
CA ILE A 118 6.14 4.84 4.96
C ILE A 118 5.18 5.80 4.23
N THR A 119 3.89 5.71 4.52
CA THR A 119 2.87 6.64 4.03
C THR A 119 2.72 7.87 4.92
N GLU A 120 1.92 8.84 4.50
CA GLU A 120 1.59 10.01 5.32
C GLU A 120 0.81 9.60 6.59
N GLU A 121 -0.15 8.68 6.49
CA GLU A 121 -0.85 8.12 7.66
C GLU A 121 0.11 7.43 8.63
N GLY A 122 1.09 6.70 8.10
CA GLY A 122 2.12 6.05 8.91
C GLY A 122 3.00 7.05 9.67
N ARG A 123 3.36 8.18 9.03
CA ARG A 123 4.11 9.27 9.67
C ARG A 123 3.31 9.91 10.80
N ARG A 124 2.04 10.25 10.56
CA ARG A 124 1.15 10.79 11.60
C ARG A 124 0.98 9.84 12.77
N PHE A 125 0.85 8.55 12.48
CA PHE A 125 0.81 7.51 13.52
C PHE A 125 2.08 7.52 14.38
N LEU A 126 3.27 7.60 13.76
CA LEU A 126 4.53 7.67 14.50
C LEU A 126 4.64 8.93 15.37
N GLU A 127 4.20 10.10 14.87
CA GLU A 127 4.20 11.34 15.67
C GLU A 127 3.28 11.23 16.89
N MET A 128 2.05 10.72 16.72
CA MET A 128 1.13 10.46 17.83
C MET A 128 1.75 9.50 18.87
N MET A 129 2.50 8.49 18.42
CA MET A 129 3.17 7.55 19.32
C MET A 129 4.30 8.21 20.12
N LYS A 130 5.09 9.10 19.50
CA LYS A 130 6.13 9.88 20.20
C LYS A 130 5.52 10.75 21.30
N GLU A 131 4.42 11.44 20.98
CA GLU A 131 3.69 12.27 21.94
C GLU A 131 3.20 11.43 23.13
N ARG A 132 2.61 10.26 22.86
CA ARG A 132 2.14 9.34 23.90
C ARG A 132 3.27 8.79 24.77
N GLU A 133 4.44 8.52 24.20
CA GLU A 133 5.64 8.12 24.96
C GLU A 133 6.16 9.26 25.84
N TRP A 134 6.10 10.50 25.36
CA TRP A 134 6.49 11.67 26.13
C TRP A 134 5.61 11.86 27.37
N TYR A 135 4.28 11.81 27.22
CA TYR A 135 3.36 11.90 28.36
C TYR A 135 3.59 10.78 29.39
N ARG A 136 3.76 9.53 28.94
CA ARG A 136 4.07 8.39 29.83
C ARG A 136 5.40 8.54 30.58
N ARG A 137 6.40 9.19 29.97
CA ARG A 137 7.67 9.49 30.65
C ARG A 137 7.46 10.55 31.72
N LYS A 138 6.78 11.64 31.37
CA LYS A 138 6.53 12.75 32.29
C LYS A 138 5.69 12.34 33.51
N GLU A 139 4.69 11.49 33.31
CA GLU A 139 3.88 10.94 34.42
C GLU A 139 4.73 10.13 35.39
N ARG A 140 5.65 9.29 34.87
CA ARG A 140 6.58 8.53 35.72
C ARG A 140 7.53 9.42 36.50
N GLU A 141 8.08 10.45 35.86
CA GLU A 141 8.95 11.42 36.55
C GLU A 141 8.20 12.16 37.67
N ILE A 142 6.92 12.49 37.48
CA ILE A 142 6.11 13.13 38.54
C ILE A 142 5.87 12.16 39.71
N LEU A 143 5.56 10.90 39.42
CA LEU A 143 5.33 9.86 40.45
C LEU A 143 6.61 9.50 41.22
N GLU A 144 7.78 9.50 40.57
CA GLU A 144 9.07 9.19 41.21
C GLU A 144 9.58 10.35 42.09
N ASN A 145 9.12 11.58 41.84
CA ASN A 145 9.53 12.78 42.57
C ASN A 145 8.54 13.21 43.68
N MET A 146 7.50 12.41 43.96
CA MET A 146 6.56 12.58 45.09
C MET A 146 6.88 11.61 46.22
#